data_AF-A0A521PN55-F1
#
_entry.id   AF-A0A521PN55-F1
#
_cell.length_a   1.000
_cell.length_b   1.000
_cell.length_c   1.000
_cell.angle_alpha   90.00
_cell.angle_beta   90.00
_cell.angle_gamma   90.00
#
_symmetry.space_group_name_H-M   'P 1'
#
loop_
_entity.id
_entity.type
_entity.pdbx_description
1 polymer ?
#
loop_
_entity_poly.entity_id
_entity_poly.type
_entity_poly.pdbx_seq_one_letter_code
_entity_poly.pdbx_strand_id
1 'polypeptide(L)'
;MSLSGVWMMLIVGSLAGCGDDPVAQQPPVPAAEATPVVRQYATVVHGSYGLVVDGATAMQAAVVAFLATPSEATLATARQAWITARVSYDRTDAFRFYGGPIDDEASGNLEGRLNAWPMDENFVDYVESMPASGLINRPEELRTITREAIVGQNERGGETNIASGWHTIEFLLWGQD
;
A
#
# COMPACT_ATOMS: atom_id res chain seq x y z
N MET A 1 -25.80 24.16 -50.81
CA MET A 1 -25.40 25.16 -49.78
C MET A 1 -26.43 25.02 -48.66
N SER A 2 -26.15 24.30 -47.55
CA SER A 2 -25.37 24.73 -46.36
C SER A 2 -26.00 25.96 -45.70
N LEU A 3 -26.40 26.08 -44.43
CA LEU A 3 -26.44 25.30 -43.17
C LEU A 3 -27.83 25.59 -42.52
N SER A 4 -28.35 24.91 -41.49
CA SER A 4 -27.96 25.01 -40.07
C SER A 4 -28.97 24.25 -39.22
N GLY A 5 -28.52 23.58 -38.17
CA GLY A 5 -29.39 22.96 -37.17
C GLY A 5 -28.59 22.30 -36.06
N VAL A 6 -27.97 23.11 -35.21
CA VAL A 6 -27.37 22.66 -33.94
C VAL A 6 -28.52 22.24 -33.02
N TRP A 7 -28.53 20.98 -32.60
CA TRP A 7 -29.35 20.52 -31.49
C TRP A 7 -28.44 20.15 -30.32
N MET A 8 -28.49 20.99 -29.29
CA MET A 8 -27.87 20.77 -28.00
C MET A 8 -28.72 19.73 -27.24
N MET A 9 -28.24 18.49 -27.15
CA MET A 9 -28.86 17.48 -26.28
C MET A 9 -28.46 17.76 -24.84
N LEU A 10 -29.41 18.28 -24.06
CA LEU A 10 -29.38 18.23 -22.60
C LEU A 10 -29.46 16.76 -22.17
N ILE A 11 -28.38 16.23 -21.60
CA ILE A 11 -28.43 14.99 -20.82
C ILE A 11 -28.93 15.36 -19.43
N VAL A 12 -30.19 15.06 -19.16
CA VAL A 12 -30.77 15.08 -17.81
C VAL A 12 -30.21 13.86 -17.08
N GLY A 13 -29.29 14.09 -16.14
CA GLY A 13 -28.80 13.08 -15.22
C GLY A 13 -29.88 12.76 -14.19
N SER A 14 -30.63 11.69 -14.41
CA SER A 14 -31.56 11.14 -13.42
C SER A 14 -30.77 10.40 -12.34
N LEU A 15 -30.74 10.97 -11.13
CA LEU A 15 -30.38 10.26 -9.92
C LEU A 15 -31.49 9.24 -9.60
N ALA A 16 -31.31 7.98 -10.03
CA ALA A 16 -32.19 6.88 -9.64
C ALA A 16 -31.59 6.15 -8.44
N GLY A 17 -32.25 6.33 -7.28
CA GLY A 17 -31.98 5.59 -6.05
C GLY A 17 -32.33 4.11 -6.17
N CYS A 18 -31.91 3.34 -5.17
CA CYS A 18 -32.09 1.90 -5.04
C CYS A 18 -33.56 1.49 -5.30
N GLY A 19 -33.79 0.81 -6.43
CA GLY A 19 -35.02 0.09 -6.72
C GLY A 19 -34.69 -1.40 -6.88
N ASP A 20 -35.58 -2.26 -6.37
CA ASP A 20 -35.55 -3.73 -6.49
C ASP A 20 -35.80 -4.24 -7.92
N ASP A 21 -35.42 -3.46 -8.94
CA ASP A 21 -35.57 -3.86 -10.34
C ASP A 21 -34.61 -5.02 -10.63
N PRO A 22 -35.08 -6.08 -11.33
CA PRO A 22 -34.20 -7.17 -11.72
C PRO A 22 -33.07 -6.61 -12.57
N VAL A 23 -31.83 -6.72 -12.06
CA VAL A 23 -30.63 -6.35 -12.80
C VAL A 23 -30.62 -7.18 -14.07
N ALA A 24 -30.90 -6.54 -15.21
CA ALA A 24 -30.85 -7.19 -16.50
C ALA A 24 -29.46 -7.77 -16.69
N GLN A 25 -29.34 -9.10 -16.77
CA GLN A 25 -28.07 -9.76 -17.00
C GLN A 25 -27.53 -9.32 -18.36
N GLN A 26 -26.45 -8.54 -18.35
CA GLN A 26 -25.75 -8.19 -19.58
C GLN A 26 -25.17 -9.45 -20.21
N PRO A 27 -25.26 -9.63 -21.55
CA PRO A 27 -24.63 -10.75 -22.22
C PRO A 27 -23.11 -10.71 -21.97
N PRO A 28 -22.46 -11.88 -21.85
CA PRO A 28 -21.02 -11.94 -21.61
C PRO A 28 -20.25 -11.29 -22.77
N VAL A 29 -19.22 -10.52 -22.43
CA VAL A 29 -18.32 -9.88 -23.41
C VAL A 29 -17.57 -10.97 -24.20
N PRO A 30 -17.52 -10.91 -25.54
CA PRO A 30 -16.77 -11.86 -26.34
C PRO A 30 -15.27 -11.89 -25.97
N ALA A 31 -14.67 -13.08 -25.94
CA ALA A 31 -13.25 -13.25 -25.58
C ALA A 31 -12.29 -12.46 -26.48
N ALA A 32 -12.64 -12.29 -27.76
CA ALA A 32 -11.86 -11.48 -28.71
C ALA A 32 -11.80 -9.99 -28.31
N GLU A 33 -12.83 -9.47 -27.65
CA GLU A 33 -12.88 -8.10 -27.14
C GLU A 33 -12.26 -7.98 -25.75
N ALA A 34 -12.46 -8.97 -24.88
CA ALA A 34 -11.94 -8.97 -23.51
C ALA A 34 -10.41 -9.18 -23.45
N THR A 35 -9.85 -10.04 -24.32
CA THR A 35 -8.41 -10.40 -24.30
C THR A 35 -7.45 -9.20 -24.37
N PRO A 36 -7.59 -8.25 -25.32
CA PRO A 36 -6.70 -7.09 -25.37
C PRO A 36 -6.83 -6.19 -24.13
N VAL A 37 -8.02 -6.07 -23.56
CA VAL A 37 -8.26 -5.29 -22.33
C VAL A 37 -7.54 -5.93 -21.14
N VAL A 38 -7.70 -7.23 -20.93
CA VAL A 38 -7.03 -7.97 -19.86
C VAL A 38 -5.51 -7.91 -20.00
N ARG A 39 -4.99 -8.02 -21.23
CA ARG A 39 -3.55 -7.87 -21.48
C ARG A 39 -3.04 -6.48 -21.12
N GLN A 40 -3.74 -5.44 -21.56
CA GLN A 40 -3.36 -4.07 -21.25
C GLN A 40 -3.43 -3.79 -19.75
N TYR A 41 -4.46 -4.31 -19.08
CA TYR A 41 -4.57 -4.27 -17.63
C TYR A 41 -3.36 -4.92 -16.96
N ALA A 42 -2.98 -6.14 -17.34
CA ALA A 42 -1.81 -6.80 -16.79
C ALA A 42 -0.50 -6.01 -17.02
N THR A 43 -0.35 -5.36 -18.18
CA THR A 43 0.78 -4.45 -18.45
C THR A 43 0.80 -3.27 -17.47
N VAL A 44 -0.36 -2.64 -17.21
CA VAL A 44 -0.46 -1.53 -16.25
C VAL A 44 -0.18 -1.99 -14.82
N VAL A 45 -0.74 -3.13 -14.39
CA VAL A 45 -0.50 -3.70 -13.06
C VAL A 45 0.99 -3.98 -12.86
N HIS A 46 1.63 -4.68 -13.80
CA HIS A 46 3.05 -4.98 -13.74
C HIS A 46 3.91 -3.70 -13.69
N GLY A 47 3.62 -2.73 -14.56
CA GLY A 47 4.33 -1.44 -14.55
C GLY A 47 4.17 -0.68 -13.24
N SER A 48 2.98 -0.71 -12.65
CA SER A 48 2.68 -0.03 -11.38
C SER A 48 3.46 -0.66 -10.22
N TYR A 49 3.48 -1.98 -10.10
CA TYR A 49 4.30 -2.66 -9.10
C TYR A 49 5.80 -2.49 -9.36
N GLY A 50 6.23 -2.35 -10.62
CA GLY A 50 7.61 -1.97 -10.95
C GLY A 50 8.01 -0.62 -10.34
N LEU A 51 7.15 0.39 -10.44
CA LEU A 51 7.37 1.69 -9.81
C LEU A 51 7.41 1.62 -8.28
N VAL A 52 6.62 0.72 -7.68
CA VAL A 52 6.68 0.47 -6.23
C VAL A 52 8.04 -0.10 -5.83
N VAL A 53 8.55 -1.08 -6.59
CA VAL A 53 9.87 -1.69 -6.32
C VAL A 53 10.99 -0.65 -6.44
N ASP A 54 10.97 0.18 -7.49
CA ASP A 54 11.94 1.25 -7.69
C ASP A 54 11.89 2.27 -6.53
N GLY A 55 10.69 2.70 -6.14
CA GLY A 55 10.46 3.62 -5.03
C GLY A 55 10.93 3.05 -3.68
N ALA A 56 10.58 1.80 -3.37
CA ALA A 56 10.98 1.14 -2.14
C ALA A 56 12.51 0.93 -2.06
N THR A 57 13.15 0.63 -3.19
CA THR A 57 14.62 0.51 -3.28
C THR A 57 15.31 1.86 -3.05
N ALA A 58 14.77 2.93 -3.64
CA ALA A 58 15.27 4.29 -3.42
C ALA A 58 15.09 4.74 -1.96
N MET A 59 13.94 4.45 -1.36
CA MET A 59 13.67 4.68 0.07
C MET A 59 14.66 3.91 0.95
N GLN A 60 14.90 2.63 0.67
CA GLN A 60 15.88 1.83 1.42
C GLN A 60 17.28 2.47 1.37
N ALA A 61 17.72 2.91 0.19
CA ALA A 61 19.01 3.59 0.04
C ALA A 61 19.07 4.90 0.85
N ALA A 62 17.99 5.69 0.85
CA ALA A 62 17.90 6.93 1.64
C ALA A 62 17.94 6.67 3.14
N VAL A 63 17.24 5.64 3.62
CA VAL A 63 17.29 5.21 5.03
C VAL A 63 18.69 4.74 5.41
N VAL A 64 19.36 3.94 4.57
CA VAL A 64 20.76 3.52 4.81
C VAL A 64 21.70 4.73 4.88
N ALA A 65 21.53 5.72 4.01
CA ALA A 65 22.31 6.95 4.04
C ALA A 65 22.05 7.77 5.32
N PHE A 66 20.80 7.85 5.77
CA PHE A 66 20.45 8.47 7.06
C PHE A 66 21.14 7.77 8.23
N LEU A 67 21.08 6.44 8.30
CA LEU A 67 21.72 5.67 9.38
C LEU A 67 23.25 5.82 9.38
N ALA A 68 23.87 5.94 8.20
CA ALA A 68 25.32 6.13 8.08
C ALA A 68 25.78 7.55 8.48
N THR A 69 24.94 8.57 8.31
CA THR A 69 25.24 9.96 8.67
C THR A 69 23.98 10.65 9.22
N PRO A 70 23.63 10.40 10.49
CA PRO A 70 22.40 10.94 11.06
C PRO A 70 22.46 12.47 11.16
N SER A 71 21.51 13.14 10.52
CA SER A 71 21.33 14.60 10.56
C SER A 71 19.88 14.94 10.17
N GLU A 72 19.45 16.17 10.43
CA GLU A 72 18.13 16.63 9.96
C GLU A 72 18.01 16.55 8.43
N ALA A 73 19.07 16.86 7.70
CA ALA A 73 19.08 16.83 6.24
C ALA A 73 18.92 15.40 5.69
N THR A 74 19.62 14.44 6.28
CA THR A 74 19.54 13.02 5.86
C THR A 74 18.24 12.37 6.32
N LEU A 75 17.69 12.76 7.48
CA LEU A 75 16.35 12.35 7.92
C LEU A 75 15.26 12.89 6.98
N ALA A 76 15.33 14.18 6.62
CA ALA A 76 14.39 14.78 5.67
C ALA A 76 14.44 14.07 4.31
N THR A 77 15.63 13.66 3.87
CA THR A 77 15.81 12.87 2.64
C THR A 77 15.13 11.50 2.73
N ALA A 78 15.30 10.78 3.84
CA ALA A 78 14.65 9.48 4.07
C ALA A 78 13.11 9.62 4.11
N ARG A 79 12.60 10.62 4.82
CA ARG A 79 11.16 10.94 4.87
C ARG A 79 10.58 11.25 3.49
N GLN A 80 11.26 12.08 2.69
CA GLN A 80 10.81 12.40 1.34
C GLN A 80 10.82 11.18 0.42
N ALA A 81 11.80 10.29 0.57
CA ALA A 81 11.86 9.04 -0.18
C ALA A 81 10.71 8.10 0.20
N TRP A 82 10.36 8.01 1.50
CA TRP A 82 9.18 7.26 1.96
C TRP A 82 7.89 7.82 1.35
N ILE A 83 7.66 9.13 1.40
CA ILE A 83 6.47 9.77 0.79
C ILE A 83 6.37 9.44 -0.69
N THR A 84 7.49 9.55 -1.41
CA THR A 84 7.53 9.28 -2.85
C THR A 84 7.23 7.81 -3.17
N ALA A 85 7.77 6.88 -2.39
CA ALA A 85 7.52 5.45 -2.53
C ALA A 85 6.06 5.09 -2.20
N ARG A 86 5.52 5.66 -1.11
CA ARG A 86 4.16 5.43 -0.65
C ARG A 86 3.11 5.81 -1.69
N VAL A 87 3.27 6.97 -2.34
CA VAL A 87 2.37 7.42 -3.41
C VAL A 87 2.26 6.41 -4.57
N SER A 88 3.35 5.71 -4.89
CA SER A 88 3.32 4.66 -5.91
C SER A 88 2.59 3.42 -5.41
N TYR A 89 2.75 3.06 -4.13
CA TYR A 89 2.08 1.93 -3.50
C TYR A 89 0.56 2.12 -3.40
N ASP A 90 0.11 3.29 -2.95
CA ASP A 90 -1.34 3.58 -2.78
C ASP A 90 -2.11 3.44 -4.10
N ARG A 91 -1.46 3.69 -5.25
CA ARG A 91 -2.08 3.49 -6.56
C ARG A 91 -2.33 2.02 -6.89
N THR A 92 -1.64 1.10 -6.23
CA THR A 92 -1.80 -0.35 -6.46
C THR A 92 -3.02 -0.94 -5.78
N ASP A 93 -3.68 -0.20 -4.88
CA ASP A 93 -4.96 -0.61 -4.26
C ASP A 93 -6.05 -0.86 -5.30
N ALA A 94 -5.99 -0.19 -6.45
CA ALA A 94 -6.88 -0.42 -7.58
C ALA A 94 -6.76 -1.85 -8.17
N PHE A 95 -5.71 -2.59 -7.80
CA PHE A 95 -5.41 -3.94 -8.29
C PHE A 95 -5.58 -5.00 -7.20
N ARG A 96 -6.37 -4.71 -6.18
CA ARG A 96 -6.69 -5.61 -5.08
C ARG A 96 -8.09 -6.23 -5.22
N PHE A 97 -8.37 -7.22 -4.38
CA PHE A 97 -9.68 -7.84 -4.14
C PHE A 97 -10.18 -8.79 -5.24
N TYR A 98 -9.27 -9.40 -6.00
CA TYR A 98 -9.60 -10.46 -6.95
C TYR A 98 -8.70 -11.70 -6.82
N GLY A 99 -8.04 -11.87 -5.66
CA GLY A 99 -7.18 -13.03 -5.39
C GLY A 99 -5.87 -13.02 -6.18
N GLY A 100 -5.37 -11.82 -6.51
CA GLY A 100 -4.05 -11.66 -7.10
C GLY A 100 -2.92 -11.89 -6.08
N PRO A 101 -1.64 -11.88 -6.51
CA PRO A 101 -0.52 -12.25 -5.66
C PRO A 101 -0.39 -11.48 -4.33
N ILE A 102 -0.84 -10.23 -4.27
CA ILE A 102 -0.77 -9.42 -3.04
C ILE A 102 -1.81 -9.84 -1.99
N ASP A 103 -2.96 -10.36 -2.43
CA ASP A 103 -4.07 -10.84 -1.60
C ASP A 103 -4.04 -12.37 -1.41
N ASP A 104 -3.07 -13.06 -2.02
CA ASP A 104 -2.97 -14.51 -1.97
C ASP A 104 -2.52 -15.00 -0.58
N GLU A 105 -3.39 -15.76 0.08
CA GLU A 105 -3.10 -16.38 1.37
C GLU A 105 -1.91 -17.34 1.28
N ALA A 106 -1.73 -18.05 0.16
CA ALA A 106 -0.60 -18.95 -0.04
C ALA A 106 0.74 -18.21 -0.12
N SER A 107 0.71 -16.92 -0.48
CA SER A 107 1.85 -16.01 -0.46
C SER A 107 2.12 -15.40 0.94
N GLY A 108 1.35 -15.81 1.95
CA GLY A 108 1.48 -15.38 3.33
C GLY A 108 0.91 -13.99 3.59
N ASN A 109 -0.22 -13.65 2.93
CA ASN A 109 -0.93 -12.38 3.05
C ASN A 109 0.01 -11.17 2.94
N LEU A 110 0.57 -10.97 1.74
CA LEU A 110 1.58 -9.93 1.50
C LEU A 110 1.05 -8.54 1.82
N GLU A 111 -0.23 -8.25 1.54
CA GLU A 111 -0.82 -6.97 1.95
C GLU A 111 -0.71 -6.75 3.45
N GLY A 112 -1.17 -7.70 4.28
CA GLY A 112 -1.13 -7.54 5.74
C GLY A 112 0.29 -7.28 6.25
N ARG A 113 1.30 -7.86 5.58
CA ARG A 113 2.70 -7.63 5.94
C ARG A 113 3.27 -6.29 5.46
N LEU A 114 2.73 -5.73 4.38
CA LEU A 114 3.22 -4.50 3.77
C LEU A 114 2.49 -3.26 4.30
N ASN A 115 1.19 -3.35 4.57
CA ASN A 115 0.32 -2.19 4.71
C ASN A 115 -0.75 -2.34 5.82
N ALA A 116 -0.55 -3.25 6.79
CA ALA A 116 -1.48 -3.38 7.91
C ALA A 116 -1.61 -2.09 8.72
N TRP A 117 -2.86 -1.80 9.10
CA TRP A 117 -3.27 -0.67 9.92
C TRP A 117 -4.58 -1.02 10.65
N PRO A 118 -4.83 -0.58 11.91
CA PRO A 118 -3.96 0.25 12.75
C PRO A 118 -2.76 -0.48 13.34
N MET A 119 -1.75 0.29 13.77
CA MET A 119 -0.54 -0.23 14.43
C MET A 119 -0.47 0.21 15.89
N ASP A 120 -0.01 -0.68 16.77
CA ASP A 120 0.43 -0.34 18.13
C ASP A 120 1.90 0.08 18.09
N GLU A 121 2.14 1.38 18.11
CA GLU A 121 3.49 1.97 18.09
C GLU A 121 4.38 1.47 19.23
N ASN A 122 3.78 1.23 20.41
CA ASN A 122 4.49 0.75 21.59
C ASN A 122 5.04 -0.69 21.40
N PHE A 123 4.57 -1.41 20.37
CA PHE A 123 5.08 -2.71 20.00
C PHE A 123 6.44 -2.60 19.31
N VAL A 124 6.67 -1.56 18.50
CA VAL A 124 7.91 -1.38 17.75
C VAL A 124 8.97 -0.69 18.61
N ASP A 125 8.64 0.48 19.16
CA ASP A 125 9.56 1.29 19.98
C ASP A 125 8.85 1.86 21.23
N TYR A 126 9.55 2.71 21.98
CA TYR A 126 8.97 3.45 23.08
C TYR A 126 7.93 4.48 22.58
N VAL A 127 6.97 4.77 23.46
CA VAL A 127 6.04 5.91 23.33
C VAL A 127 6.13 6.77 24.60
N GLU A 128 5.64 8.01 24.57
CA GLU A 128 5.76 8.96 25.69
C GLU A 128 5.28 8.38 27.03
N SER A 129 4.17 7.63 27.01
CA SER A 129 3.59 7.01 28.21
C SER A 129 4.29 5.71 28.63
N MET A 130 5.09 5.10 27.75
CA MET A 130 5.76 3.81 27.97
C MET A 130 7.22 3.86 27.45
N PRO A 131 8.12 4.54 28.16
CA PRO A 131 9.50 4.80 27.69
C PRO A 131 10.40 3.56 27.56
N ALA A 132 9.91 2.38 27.97
CA ALA A 132 10.63 1.12 27.90
C ALA A 132 9.89 0.05 27.05
N SER A 133 8.82 0.43 26.34
CA SER A 133 8.10 -0.47 25.43
C SER A 133 8.87 -0.71 24.14
N GLY A 134 8.33 -1.57 23.28
CA GLY A 134 8.90 -1.83 21.97
C GLY A 134 9.88 -2.99 21.91
N LEU A 135 9.92 -3.64 20.74
CA LEU A 135 10.92 -4.63 20.36
C LEU A 135 12.35 -4.06 20.41
N ILE A 136 12.51 -2.77 20.09
CA ILE A 136 13.80 -2.09 20.13
C ILE A 136 14.38 -2.05 21.55
N ASN A 137 13.54 -1.86 22.57
CA ASN A 137 13.96 -1.82 23.98
C ASN A 137 13.94 -3.22 24.65
N ARG A 138 13.55 -4.27 23.92
CA ARG A 138 13.47 -5.67 24.39
C ARG A 138 14.34 -6.58 23.52
N PRO A 139 15.68 -6.44 23.56
CA PRO A 139 16.58 -7.17 22.69
C PRO A 139 16.46 -8.68 22.85
N GLU A 140 15.97 -9.20 23.97
CA GLU A 140 15.67 -10.63 24.16
C GLU A 140 14.57 -11.16 23.24
N GLU A 141 13.64 -10.31 22.80
CA GLU A 141 12.55 -10.66 21.88
C GLU A 141 12.99 -10.55 20.40
N LEU A 142 13.98 -9.70 20.10
CA LEU A 142 14.53 -9.52 18.75
C LEU A 142 16.06 -9.41 18.74
N ARG A 143 16.75 -10.46 19.23
CA ARG A 143 18.23 -10.47 19.38
C ARG A 143 18.98 -10.33 18.06
N THR A 144 18.47 -10.99 17.02
CA THR A 144 19.06 -10.99 15.69
C THR A 144 18.07 -10.38 14.72
N ILE A 145 18.44 -9.24 14.12
CA ILE A 145 17.60 -8.56 13.14
C ILE A 145 17.79 -9.24 11.78
N THR A 146 16.93 -10.23 11.50
CA THR A 146 16.80 -10.84 10.17
C THR A 146 15.41 -10.59 9.60
N ARG A 147 15.25 -10.79 8.30
CA ARG A 147 13.94 -10.73 7.64
C ARG A 147 12.94 -11.66 8.33
N GLU A 148 13.36 -12.89 8.59
CA GLU A 148 12.52 -13.94 9.19
C GLU A 148 12.13 -13.57 10.62
N ALA A 149 13.06 -13.00 11.39
CA ALA A 149 12.79 -12.56 12.75
C ALA A 149 11.76 -11.41 12.78
N ILE A 150 11.93 -10.40 11.92
CA ILE A 150 10.97 -9.27 11.83
C ILE A 150 9.59 -9.76 11.39
N VAL A 151 9.53 -10.58 10.34
CA VAL A 151 8.25 -11.14 9.84
C VAL A 151 7.58 -11.99 10.91
N GLY A 152 8.35 -12.75 11.70
CA GLY A 152 7.83 -13.55 12.81
C GLY A 152 7.28 -12.74 13.98
N GLN A 153 7.63 -11.44 14.09
CA GLN A 153 7.05 -10.54 15.09
C GLN A 153 5.78 -9.85 14.61
N ASN A 154 5.54 -9.77 13.30
CA ASN A 154 4.35 -9.12 12.76
C ASN A 154 3.07 -9.85 13.22
N GLU A 155 2.10 -9.08 13.73
CA GLU A 155 0.84 -9.54 14.32
C GLU A 155 1.01 -10.49 15.53
N ARG A 156 2.23 -10.62 16.07
CA ARG A 156 2.49 -11.52 17.19
C ARG A 156 1.88 -10.97 18.47
N GLY A 157 0.85 -11.66 18.96
CA GLY A 157 0.17 -11.28 20.20
C GLY A 157 -0.93 -10.22 20.03
N GLY A 158 -1.24 -9.81 18.80
CA GLY A 158 -2.34 -8.89 18.50
C GLY A 158 -2.30 -8.42 17.04
N GLU A 159 -3.48 -8.19 16.45
CA GLU A 159 -3.61 -7.72 15.04
C GLU A 159 -2.99 -6.33 14.82
N THR A 160 -2.82 -5.53 15.88
CA THR A 160 -2.17 -4.23 15.84
C THR A 160 -0.65 -4.30 16.01
N ASN A 161 -0.08 -5.46 16.35
CA ASN A 161 1.36 -5.60 16.62
C ASN A 161 2.16 -5.68 15.32
N ILE A 162 2.21 -4.58 14.58
CA ILE A 162 2.82 -4.52 13.25
C ILE A 162 4.32 -4.24 13.37
N ALA A 163 5.15 -5.18 12.91
CA ALA A 163 6.61 -5.11 12.99
C ALA A 163 7.28 -4.81 11.64
N SER A 164 6.52 -4.80 10.55
CA SER A 164 7.02 -4.57 9.20
C SER A 164 6.05 -3.78 8.35
N GLY A 165 6.54 -3.24 7.24
CA GLY A 165 5.70 -2.58 6.25
C GLY A 165 5.77 -1.06 6.33
N TRP A 166 4.91 -0.41 5.56
CA TRP A 166 4.91 1.03 5.35
C TRP A 166 4.77 1.81 6.64
N HIS A 167 3.81 1.44 7.48
CA HIS A 167 3.49 2.15 8.72
C HIS A 167 4.53 1.95 9.82
N THR A 168 5.19 0.78 9.89
CA THR A 168 6.34 0.62 10.81
C THR A 168 7.51 1.52 10.40
N ILE A 169 7.80 1.63 9.09
CA ILE A 169 8.88 2.52 8.62
C ILE A 169 8.50 3.99 8.84
N GLU A 170 7.22 4.34 8.64
CA GLU A 170 6.67 5.67 8.94
C GLU A 170 6.90 6.05 10.41
N PHE A 171 6.44 5.21 11.34
CA PHE A 171 6.65 5.41 12.77
C PHE A 171 8.15 5.58 13.11
N LEU A 172 9.04 4.76 12.56
CA LEU A 172 10.48 4.88 12.82
C LEU A 172 11.11 6.17 12.25
N LEU A 173 10.51 6.77 11.22
CA LEU A 173 10.99 8.00 10.60
C LEU A 173 10.39 9.26 11.24
N TRP A 174 9.16 9.21 11.75
CA TRP A 174 8.45 10.37 12.30
C TRP A 174 8.35 10.36 13.83
N GLY A 175 8.42 9.20 14.47
CA GLY A 175 8.11 9.01 15.89
C GLY A 175 6.63 8.71 16.08
N GLN A 176 6.22 8.68 17.35
CA GLN A 176 4.82 8.61 17.76
C GLN A 176 4.01 9.79 17.23
N ASP A 177 2.79 9.52 16.76
CA ASP A 177 1.80 10.52 16.35
C ASP A 177 1.23 11.38 17.50
#